data_AF-F9G9M9-F1
#
_entry.id   AF-F9G9M9-F1
#
_cell.length_a   1.000
_cell.length_b   1.000
_cell.length_c   1.000
_cell.angle_alpha   90.00
_cell.angle_beta   90.00
_cell.angle_gamma   90.00
#
_symmetry.space_group_name_H-M   'P 1'
#
loop_
_entity.id
_entity.type
_entity.pdbx_description
1 polymer ?
#
loop_
_entity_poly.entity_id
_entity_poly.type
_entity_poly.pdbx_seq_one_letter_code
_entity_poly.pdbx_strand_id
1 'polypeptide(L)'
;MGSKLGYFMLDNAESNDTCLEALARWFPMDVGRRRLRCIGHIINLVVRAVIFGSNVSKFETELRGATDEFSFDIWAKKGAIGRLHNLATYIRRTDQRRQALRRFQTELAGDDAIFTLEIVVDGKTRWNSIYNMIKR
;
A
#
# COMPACT_ATOMS: atom_id res chain seq x y z
N MET A 1 11.87 -3.90 37.09
CA MET A 1 12.38 -3.76 35.70
C MET A 1 11.32 -3.18 34.76
N GLY A 2 10.07 -3.66 34.83
CA GLY A 2 8.95 -3.11 34.05
C GLY A 2 8.76 -1.58 34.13
N SER A 3 8.91 -0.97 35.31
CA SER A 3 8.84 0.50 35.48
C SER A 3 9.90 1.30 34.71
N LYS A 4 10.98 0.65 34.24
CA LYS A 4 12.04 1.28 33.43
C LYS A 4 11.83 1.16 31.92
N LEU A 5 10.93 0.28 31.47
CA LEU A 5 10.56 0.22 30.06
C LEU A 5 9.75 1.46 29.70
N GLY A 6 9.99 2.02 28.52
CA GLY A 6 9.24 3.15 28.00
C GLY A 6 7.92 2.75 27.36
N TYR A 7 7.52 3.53 26.38
CA TYR A 7 6.35 3.29 25.54
C TYR A 7 6.74 2.64 24.20
N PHE A 8 5.82 1.91 23.60
CA PHE A 8 5.98 1.21 22.34
C PHE A 8 5.07 1.83 21.29
N MET A 9 5.65 2.43 20.25
CA MET A 9 4.89 2.97 19.12
C MET A 9 4.71 1.89 18.05
N LEU A 10 3.49 1.42 17.85
CA LEU A 10 3.18 0.29 16.98
C LEU A 10 1.99 0.60 16.05
N ASP A 11 1.93 -0.05 14.90
CA ASP A 11 0.75 0.03 14.02
C ASP A 11 -0.42 -0.83 14.55
N ASN A 12 -1.57 -0.79 13.87
CA ASN A 12 -2.78 -1.48 14.31
C ASN A 12 -2.82 -2.97 13.95
N ALA A 13 -1.67 -3.63 13.81
CA ALA A 13 -1.62 -5.08 13.63
C ALA A 13 -1.91 -5.79 14.97
N GLU A 14 -2.77 -6.82 14.95
CA GLU A 14 -3.08 -7.64 16.13
C GLU A 14 -1.84 -8.38 16.66
N SER A 15 -0.89 -8.72 15.78
CA SER A 15 0.39 -9.34 16.17
C SER A 15 1.20 -8.47 17.13
N ASN A 16 1.01 -7.14 17.10
CA ASN A 16 1.66 -6.24 18.05
C ASN A 16 1.10 -6.39 19.45
N ASP A 17 -0.21 -6.67 19.58
CA ASP A 17 -0.84 -6.90 20.87
C ASP A 17 -0.29 -8.20 21.47
N THR A 18 -0.23 -9.28 20.67
CA THR A 18 0.41 -10.55 21.08
C THR A 18 1.88 -10.38 21.48
N CYS A 19 2.64 -9.56 20.74
CA CYS A 19 4.04 -9.29 21.04
C CYS A 19 4.21 -8.59 22.39
N LEU A 20 3.40 -7.57 22.67
CA LEU A 20 3.48 -6.84 23.94
C LEU A 20 2.99 -7.67 25.13
N GLU A 21 1.98 -8.51 24.94
CA GLU A 21 1.55 -9.48 25.96
C GLU A 21 2.66 -10.49 26.28
N ALA A 22 3.34 -11.01 25.25
CA ALA A 22 4.48 -11.89 25.44
C ALA A 22 5.60 -11.17 26.21
N LEU A 23 5.90 -9.91 25.86
CA LEU A 23 6.91 -9.10 26.54
C LEU A 23 6.54 -8.82 28.01
N ALA A 24 5.26 -8.59 28.29
CA ALA A 24 4.76 -8.33 29.64
C ALA A 24 4.96 -9.52 30.60
N ARG A 25 5.10 -10.75 30.08
CA ARG A 25 5.44 -11.94 30.88
C ARG A 25 6.84 -11.86 31.49
N TRP A 26 7.77 -11.26 30.77
CA TRP A 26 9.17 -11.11 31.22
C TRP A 26 9.40 -9.80 31.96
N PHE A 27 8.65 -8.77 31.57
CA PHE A 27 8.75 -7.44 32.15
C PHE A 27 7.36 -6.95 32.54
N PRO A 28 6.93 -7.14 33.81
CA PRO A 28 5.60 -6.76 34.25
C PRO A 28 5.28 -5.31 33.94
N MET A 29 4.35 -5.08 33.01
CA MET A 29 4.04 -3.77 32.47
C MET A 29 2.57 -3.69 32.05
N ASP A 30 1.98 -2.50 32.17
CA ASP A 30 0.65 -2.23 31.64
C ASP A 30 0.73 -2.04 30.12
N VAL A 31 0.38 -3.09 29.37
CA VAL A 31 0.41 -3.10 27.90
C VAL A 31 -0.47 -2.00 27.31
N GLY A 32 -1.67 -1.79 27.86
CA GLY A 32 -2.63 -0.81 27.35
C GLY A 32 -2.11 0.62 27.50
N ARG A 33 -1.52 0.95 28.66
CA ARG A 33 -0.90 2.26 28.87
C ARG A 33 0.38 2.48 28.07
N ARG A 34 1.13 1.42 27.79
CA ARG A 34 2.45 1.52 27.16
C ARG A 34 2.42 1.41 25.64
N ARG A 35 1.31 0.97 25.06
CA ARG A 35 1.13 0.91 23.61
C ARG A 35 0.62 2.23 23.06
N LEU A 36 1.47 2.91 22.29
CA LEU A 36 1.11 4.08 21.51
C LEU A 36 0.80 3.69 20.07
N ARG A 37 -0.15 4.41 19.44
CA ARG A 37 -0.44 4.26 18.02
C ARG A 37 0.61 4.97 17.17
N CYS A 38 1.07 4.30 16.12
CA CYS A 38 1.94 4.91 15.12
C CYS A 38 1.19 6.00 14.33
N ILE A 39 1.60 7.26 14.45
CA ILE A 39 1.00 8.39 13.73
C ILE A 39 1.09 8.22 12.20
N GLY A 40 2.20 7.67 11.70
CA GLY A 40 2.37 7.40 10.28
C GLY A 40 1.34 6.39 9.76
N HIS A 41 1.01 5.37 10.56
CA HIS A 41 -0.06 4.43 10.23
C HIS A 41 -1.43 5.12 10.22
N ILE A 42 -1.72 6.00 11.18
CA ILE A 42 -2.97 6.77 11.21
C ILE A 42 -3.12 7.65 9.95
N ILE A 43 -2.06 8.36 9.56
CA ILE A 43 -2.05 9.17 8.33
C ILE A 43 -2.31 8.29 7.11
N ASN A 44 -1.64 7.13 7.01
CA ASN A 44 -1.87 6.18 5.94
C ASN A 44 -3.33 5.70 5.88
N LEU A 45 -3.96 5.42 7.03
CA LEU A 45 -5.39 5.06 7.07
C LEU A 45 -6.29 6.18 6.54
N VAL A 46 -6.03 7.43 6.95
CA VAL A 46 -6.79 8.60 6.48
C VAL A 46 -6.63 8.78 4.97
N VAL A 47 -5.41 8.75 4.45
CA VAL A 47 -5.14 8.88 3.01
C VAL A 47 -5.84 7.78 2.22
N ARG A 48 -5.80 6.53 2.70
CA ARG A 48 -6.50 5.42 2.04
C ARG A 48 -8.01 5.60 2.04
N ALA A 49 -8.59 6.10 3.11
CA ALA A 49 -10.02 6.41 3.16
C ALA A 49 -10.40 7.53 2.18
N VAL A 50 -9.55 8.54 2.01
CA VAL A 50 -9.74 9.62 1.02
C VAL A 50 -9.68 9.06 -0.41
N ILE A 51 -8.70 8.20 -0.71
CA ILE A 51 -8.49 7.67 -2.07
C ILE A 51 -9.55 6.64 -2.46
N PHE A 52 -9.87 5.70 -1.56
CA PHE A 52 -10.72 4.55 -1.86
C PHE A 52 -12.16 4.69 -1.38
N GLY A 53 -12.48 5.77 -0.68
CA GLY A 53 -13.76 6.00 -0.04
C GLY A 53 -14.01 5.08 1.17
N SER A 54 -15.27 4.93 1.52
CA SER A 54 -15.72 4.04 2.60
C SER A 54 -15.43 2.56 2.30
N ASN A 55 -15.46 1.73 3.34
CA ASN A 55 -15.35 0.27 3.24
C ASN A 55 -14.04 -0.23 2.62
N VAL A 56 -12.91 0.45 2.87
CA VAL A 56 -11.58 0.03 2.40
C VAL A 56 -11.27 -1.40 2.84
N SER A 57 -11.55 -1.75 4.11
CA SER A 57 -11.32 -3.10 4.64
C SER A 57 -12.12 -4.17 3.90
N LYS A 58 -13.38 -3.88 3.51
CA LYS A 58 -14.22 -4.81 2.74
C LYS A 58 -13.63 -5.04 1.34
N PHE A 59 -13.29 -3.95 0.66
CA PHE A 59 -12.60 -3.98 -0.64
C PHE A 59 -11.29 -4.79 -0.59
N GLU A 60 -10.49 -4.61 0.46
CA GLU A 60 -9.25 -5.39 0.63
C GLU A 60 -9.47 -6.87 0.90
N THR A 61 -10.55 -7.21 1.59
CA THR A 61 -10.94 -8.61 1.84
C THR A 61 -11.45 -9.27 0.56
N GLU A 62 -12.27 -8.58 -0.23
CA GLU A 62 -12.70 -9.05 -1.55
C GLU A 62 -11.49 -9.31 -2.46
N LEU A 63 -10.52 -8.39 -2.50
CA LEU A 63 -9.29 -8.58 -3.28
C LEU A 63 -8.44 -9.77 -2.83
N ARG A 64 -8.42 -10.09 -1.52
CA ARG A 64 -7.62 -11.23 -1.01
C ARG A 64 -8.16 -12.59 -1.45
N GLY A 65 -9.47 -12.69 -1.70
CA GLY A 65 -10.12 -13.92 -2.14
C GLY A 65 -10.35 -14.00 -3.65
N ALA A 66 -10.05 -12.95 -4.40
CA ALA A 66 -10.34 -12.86 -5.82
C ALA A 66 -9.28 -13.55 -6.68
N THR A 67 -9.69 -14.11 -7.81
CA THR A 67 -8.76 -14.48 -8.89
C THR A 67 -8.23 -13.21 -9.56
N ASP A 68 -7.21 -13.36 -10.40
CA ASP A 68 -6.66 -12.27 -11.20
C ASP A 68 -7.72 -11.52 -12.03
N GLU A 69 -8.64 -12.26 -12.65
CA GLU A 69 -9.69 -11.68 -13.49
C GLU A 69 -10.68 -10.85 -12.67
N PHE A 70 -11.21 -11.42 -11.58
CA PHE A 70 -12.11 -10.70 -10.67
C PHE A 70 -11.42 -9.53 -9.95
N SER A 71 -10.12 -9.61 -9.73
CA SER A 71 -9.34 -8.51 -9.12
C SER A 71 -9.39 -7.25 -9.97
N PHE A 72 -9.33 -7.37 -11.31
CA PHE A 72 -9.43 -6.21 -12.20
C PHE A 72 -10.79 -5.52 -12.07
N ASP A 73 -11.88 -6.28 -11.98
CA ASP A 73 -13.23 -5.71 -11.80
C ASP A 73 -13.40 -5.03 -10.44
N ILE A 74 -12.87 -5.66 -9.38
CA ILE A 74 -12.90 -5.09 -8.03
C ILE A 74 -12.12 -3.76 -8.00
N TRP A 75 -10.96 -3.69 -8.65
CA TRP A 75 -10.21 -2.45 -8.80
C TRP A 75 -10.95 -1.42 -9.64
N ALA A 76 -11.57 -1.80 -10.77
CA ALA A 76 -12.29 -0.86 -11.63
C ALA A 76 -13.41 -0.10 -10.89
N LYS A 77 -14.05 -0.73 -9.88
CA LYS A 77 -15.05 -0.09 -9.01
C LYS A 77 -14.51 1.05 -8.16
N LYS A 78 -13.18 1.18 -8.00
CA LYS A 78 -12.53 2.33 -7.33
C LYS A 78 -12.32 3.53 -8.25
N GLY A 79 -12.93 3.55 -9.43
CA GLY A 79 -12.93 4.72 -10.32
C GLY A 79 -11.59 4.91 -11.02
N ALA A 80 -11.15 6.16 -11.16
CA ALA A 80 -9.94 6.49 -11.91
C ALA A 80 -8.68 5.82 -11.32
N ILE A 81 -8.55 5.81 -9.99
CA ILE A 81 -7.36 5.24 -9.34
C ILE A 81 -7.27 3.73 -9.53
N GLY A 82 -8.41 3.03 -9.52
CA GLY A 82 -8.43 1.60 -9.74
C GLY A 82 -8.20 1.20 -11.20
N ARG A 83 -8.65 2.02 -12.14
CA ARG A 83 -8.28 1.86 -13.57
C ARG A 83 -6.78 2.08 -13.79
N LEU A 84 -6.19 3.07 -13.11
CA LEU A 84 -4.74 3.29 -13.13
C LEU A 84 -3.98 2.09 -12.56
N HIS A 85 -4.43 1.53 -11.43
CA HIS A 85 -3.86 0.29 -10.87
C HIS A 85 -3.88 -0.85 -11.90
N ASN A 86 -5.03 -1.08 -12.52
CA ASN A 86 -5.20 -2.14 -13.52
C ASN A 86 -4.26 -1.95 -14.72
N LEU A 87 -4.14 -0.72 -15.23
CA LEU A 87 -3.22 -0.40 -16.32
C LEU A 87 -1.77 -0.66 -15.91
N ALA A 88 -1.37 -0.16 -14.75
CA ALA A 88 -0.01 -0.34 -14.24
C ALA A 88 0.33 -1.82 -14.03
N THR A 89 -0.61 -2.59 -13.47
CA THR A 89 -0.51 -4.04 -13.28
C THR A 89 -0.42 -4.75 -14.63
N TYR A 90 -1.27 -4.40 -15.60
CA TYR A 90 -1.25 -4.98 -16.94
C TYR A 90 0.10 -4.77 -17.63
N ILE A 91 0.62 -3.53 -17.62
CA ILE A 91 1.90 -3.18 -18.26
C ILE A 91 3.05 -3.93 -17.61
N ARG A 92 3.11 -4.00 -16.27
CA ARG A 92 4.24 -4.61 -15.57
C ARG A 92 4.30 -6.13 -15.67
N ARG A 93 3.18 -6.80 -15.99
CA ARG A 93 3.08 -8.27 -16.06
C ARG A 93 4.09 -8.94 -16.99
N THR A 94 4.48 -8.30 -18.10
CA THR A 94 5.42 -8.91 -19.05
C THR A 94 6.45 -7.90 -19.56
N ASP A 95 7.62 -8.41 -19.95
CA ASP A 95 8.68 -7.57 -20.51
C ASP A 95 8.26 -6.98 -21.86
N GLN A 96 7.50 -7.73 -22.67
CA GLN A 96 7.01 -7.25 -23.97
C GLN A 96 6.12 -6.01 -23.80
N ARG A 97 5.26 -5.97 -22.78
CA ARG A 97 4.38 -4.81 -22.51
C ARG A 97 5.17 -3.61 -21.99
N ARG A 98 6.18 -3.84 -21.15
CA ARG A 98 7.09 -2.78 -20.70
C ARG A 98 7.89 -2.21 -21.87
N GLN A 99 8.37 -3.06 -22.78
CA GLN A 99 9.07 -2.62 -24.00
C GLN A 99 8.13 -1.87 -24.94
N ALA A 100 6.88 -2.30 -25.10
CA ALA A 100 5.89 -1.57 -25.90
C ALA A 100 5.67 -0.15 -25.36
N LEU A 101 5.54 0.02 -24.04
CA LEU A 101 5.46 1.35 -23.43
C LEU A 101 6.71 2.19 -23.70
N ARG A 102 7.92 1.61 -23.59
CA ARG A 102 9.16 2.32 -23.90
C ARG A 102 9.19 2.79 -25.37
N ARG A 103 8.78 1.93 -26.31
CA ARG A 103 8.73 2.26 -27.74
C ARG A 103 7.78 3.43 -28.00
N PHE A 104 6.56 3.40 -27.45
CA PHE A 104 5.62 4.52 -27.59
C PHE A 104 6.19 5.82 -27.00
N GLN A 105 6.86 5.75 -25.85
CA GLN A 105 7.49 6.94 -25.27
C GLN A 105 8.61 7.50 -26.16
N THR A 106 9.43 6.64 -26.76
CA THR A 106 10.48 7.06 -27.71
C THR A 106 9.88 7.69 -28.96
N GLU A 107 8.81 7.10 -29.53
CA GLU A 107 8.10 7.65 -30.69
C GLU A 107 7.50 9.04 -30.40
N LEU A 108 6.97 9.24 -29.19
CA LEU A 108 6.41 10.52 -28.74
C LEU A 108 7.47 11.58 -28.41
N ALA A 109 8.64 11.16 -27.90
CA ALA A 109 9.69 12.06 -27.46
C ALA A 109 10.49 12.67 -28.63
N GLY A 110 10.47 12.06 -29.82
CA GLY A 110 11.26 12.53 -30.97
C GLY A 110 12.76 12.59 -30.63
N ASP A 111 13.38 13.76 -30.82
CA ASP A 111 14.80 14.01 -30.51
C ASP A 111 15.05 14.43 -29.04
N ASP A 112 14.01 14.68 -28.24
CA ASP A 112 14.14 15.09 -26.83
C ASP A 112 14.27 13.87 -25.91
N ALA A 113 15.47 13.32 -25.87
CA ALA A 113 15.83 12.15 -25.09
C ALA A 113 15.93 12.43 -23.58
N ILE A 114 14.85 12.77 -22.88
CA ILE A 114 14.98 13.09 -21.43
C ILE A 114 14.07 12.32 -20.47
N PHE A 115 12.97 11.66 -20.85
CA PHE A 115 12.26 10.86 -19.83
C PHE A 115 11.50 9.63 -20.36
N THR A 116 12.09 8.44 -20.18
CA THR A 116 11.34 7.18 -20.24
C THR A 116 10.82 6.88 -18.84
N LEU A 117 9.50 6.92 -18.67
CA LEU A 117 8.84 6.60 -17.42
C LEU A 117 8.80 5.09 -17.22
N GLU A 118 9.29 4.66 -16.06
CA GLU A 118 9.02 3.31 -15.54
C GLU A 118 7.77 3.34 -14.67
N ILE A 119 6.77 2.56 -15.06
CA ILE A 119 5.54 2.41 -14.29
C ILE A 119 5.82 1.66 -12.99
N VAL A 120 5.32 2.21 -11.89
CA VAL A 120 5.33 1.57 -10.57
C VAL A 120 3.90 1.19 -10.23
N VAL A 121 3.69 -0.05 -9.80
CA VAL A 121 2.38 -0.49 -9.29
C VAL A 121 2.37 -0.25 -7.79
N ASP A 122 1.25 0.24 -7.26
CA ASP A 122 1.11 0.42 -5.84
C ASP A 122 1.21 -0.92 -5.09
N GLY A 123 1.75 -0.85 -3.88
CA GLY A 123 2.01 -1.99 -3.03
C GLY A 123 1.63 -1.63 -1.60
N LYS A 124 0.73 -2.41 -1.02
CA LYS A 124 0.12 -2.15 0.30
C LYS A 124 1.13 -1.91 1.42
N THR A 125 2.32 -2.50 1.32
CA THR A 125 3.38 -2.42 2.34
C THR A 125 4.15 -1.10 2.35
N ARG A 126 4.01 -0.26 1.31
CA ARG A 126 4.69 1.04 1.22
C ARG A 126 3.66 2.15 1.22
N TRP A 127 3.63 2.98 2.27
CA TRP A 127 2.60 4.02 2.49
C TRP A 127 2.41 4.96 1.29
N ASN A 128 3.47 5.32 0.58
CA ASN A 128 3.43 6.24 -0.57
C ASN A 128 3.30 5.54 -1.93
N SER A 129 2.96 4.26 -1.97
CA SER A 129 2.99 3.49 -3.22
C SER A 129 1.97 3.98 -4.26
N ILE A 130 0.78 4.41 -3.84
CA ILE A 130 -0.23 4.98 -4.73
C ILE A 130 0.23 6.31 -5.32
N TYR A 131 0.78 7.20 -4.49
CA TYR A 131 1.37 8.46 -4.96
C TYR A 131 2.49 8.19 -5.98
N ASN A 132 3.36 7.22 -5.69
CA ASN A 132 4.43 6.85 -6.60
C ASN A 132 3.92 6.28 -7.92
N MET A 133 2.78 5.57 -7.94
CA MET A 133 2.12 5.11 -9.17
C MET A 133 1.53 6.30 -9.94
N ILE A 134 0.84 7.23 -9.28
CA ILE A 134 0.22 8.41 -9.90
C ILE A 134 1.28 9.34 -10.54
N LYS A 135 2.46 9.44 -9.92
CA LYS A 135 3.55 10.29 -10.42
C LYS A 135 4.20 9.75 -11.71
N ARG A 136 3.94 8.49 -12.09
CA ARG A 136 4.48 7.89 -13.32
C ARG A 136 3.48 8.08 -14.45
#